data_AF-A0A7S2BBE0-F1
#
_entry.id   AF-A0A7S2BBE0-F1
#
_cell.length_a   1.000
_cell.length_b   1.000
_cell.length_c   1.000
_cell.angle_alpha   90.00
_cell.angle_beta   90.00
_cell.angle_gamma   90.00
#
_symmetry.space_group_name_H-M   'P 1'
#
loop_
_entity.id
_entity.type
_entity.pdbx_description
1 polymer ?
#
loop_
_entity_poly.entity_id
_entity_poly.type
_entity_poly.pdbx_seq_one_letter_code
_entity_poly.pdbx_strand_id
1 'polypeptide(L)'
;WCGCGLGAVDVAYCIAASADPSAFAGSDALATVQCYVCEYYACLLTAFVQHGIAVDEGGAEALLPMQAFQEQFEWAWIDLARVMIGDHWGSLTKEMVAAREGKMSFNAYNKCLKVGWAVVEVTNAYLRRREATTTTT
;
A
#
# COMPACT_ATOMS: atom_id res chain seq x y z
N TRP A 1 -10.16 -9.39 -6.60
CA TRP A 1 -9.75 -10.81 -6.64
C TRP A 1 -9.97 -11.38 -5.25
N CYS A 2 -10.57 -12.56 -5.12
CA CYS A 2 -10.80 -13.18 -3.81
C CYS A 2 -10.18 -14.58 -3.80
N GLY A 3 -9.44 -14.93 -2.75
CA GLY A 3 -8.75 -16.21 -2.58
C GLY A 3 -7.89 -16.21 -1.32
N CYS A 4 -7.17 -17.31 -1.05
CA CYS A 4 -6.18 -17.33 0.03
C CYS A 4 -5.04 -16.36 -0.31
N GLY A 5 -4.94 -15.26 0.43
CA GLY A 5 -3.96 -14.20 0.20
C GLY A 5 -3.45 -13.62 1.51
N LEU A 6 -2.41 -12.81 1.42
CA LEU A 6 -1.84 -12.10 2.56
C LEU A 6 -2.62 -10.81 2.80
N GLY A 7 -3.02 -10.52 4.03
CA GLY A 7 -3.73 -9.27 4.36
C GLY A 7 -2.95 -8.01 3.98
N ALA A 8 -1.62 -8.08 3.97
CA ALA A 8 -0.76 -6.98 3.52
C ALA A 8 -1.02 -6.57 2.05
N VAL A 9 -1.49 -7.49 1.20
CA VAL A 9 -1.85 -7.21 -0.20
C VAL A 9 -3.08 -6.33 -0.28
N ASP A 10 -4.11 -6.66 0.51
CA ASP A 10 -5.34 -5.86 0.57
C ASP A 10 -5.03 -4.45 1.11
N VAL A 11 -4.16 -4.34 2.11
CA VAL A 11 -3.72 -3.05 2.66
C VAL A 11 -2.98 -2.21 1.61
N ALA A 12 -2.04 -2.81 0.87
CA ALA A 12 -1.35 -2.12 -0.23
C ALA A 12 -2.34 -1.61 -1.29
N TYR A 13 -3.31 -2.44 -1.67
CA TYR A 13 -4.36 -2.04 -2.60
C TYR A 13 -5.24 -0.92 -2.04
N CYS A 14 -5.72 -1.04 -0.81
CA CYS A 14 -6.57 -0.04 -0.17
C CYS A 14 -5.89 1.34 -0.14
N ILE A 15 -4.63 1.39 0.32
CA ILE A 15 -3.86 2.63 0.40
C ILE A 15 -3.65 3.21 -0.99
N ALA A 16 -3.13 2.44 -1.94
CA ALA A 16 -2.80 2.96 -3.26
C ALA A 16 -4.07 3.37 -4.04
N ALA A 17 -5.12 2.56 -3.99
CA ALA A 17 -6.33 2.73 -4.80
C ALA A 17 -7.33 3.73 -4.22
N SER A 18 -7.27 4.07 -2.93
CA SER A 18 -8.34 4.83 -2.26
C SER A 18 -7.85 6.04 -1.46
N ALA A 19 -6.57 6.41 -1.56
CA ALA A 19 -6.06 7.58 -0.86
C ALA A 19 -6.71 8.88 -1.36
N ASP A 20 -7.14 9.70 -0.40
CA ASP A 20 -7.51 11.09 -0.66
C ASP A 20 -6.26 11.93 -0.97
N PRO A 21 -6.28 12.86 -1.94
CA PRO A 21 -5.12 13.70 -2.23
C PRO A 21 -4.64 14.53 -1.04
N SER A 22 -5.50 14.83 -0.06
CA SER A 22 -5.13 15.54 1.16
C SER A 22 -4.19 14.71 2.05
N ALA A 23 -4.22 13.38 1.96
CA ALA A 23 -3.33 12.51 2.74
C ALA A 23 -1.85 12.74 2.39
N PHE A 24 -1.56 13.21 1.18
CA PHE A 24 -0.20 13.51 0.70
C PHE A 24 0.08 15.01 0.59
N ALA A 25 -0.82 15.87 1.11
CA ALA A 25 -0.66 17.32 1.02
C ALA A 25 0.35 17.82 2.06
N GLY A 26 1.63 17.85 1.69
CA GLY A 26 2.70 18.48 2.49
C GLY A 26 3.51 17.51 3.38
N SER A 27 3.27 16.21 3.26
CA SER A 27 4.01 15.16 3.98
C SER A 27 4.88 14.33 3.03
N ASP A 28 5.91 13.70 3.58
CA ASP A 28 6.62 12.61 2.89
C ASP A 28 5.62 11.46 2.63
N ALA A 29 5.43 11.11 1.36
CA ALA A 29 4.50 10.08 0.94
C ALA A 29 4.82 8.72 1.56
N LEU A 30 6.11 8.40 1.72
CA LEU A 30 6.54 7.15 2.33
C LEU A 30 6.22 7.12 3.82
N ALA A 31 6.51 8.22 4.54
CA ALA A 31 6.17 8.33 5.96
C ALA A 31 4.64 8.22 6.17
N THR A 32 3.87 8.86 5.30
CA THR A 32 2.40 8.78 5.33
C THR A 32 1.91 7.34 5.13
N VAL A 33 2.44 6.63 4.14
CA VAL A 33 2.11 5.22 3.91
C VAL A 33 2.48 4.37 5.13
N GLN A 34 3.64 4.61 5.74
CA GLN A 34 4.08 3.87 6.93
C GLN A 34 3.14 4.07 8.12
N CYS A 35 2.61 5.28 8.34
CA CYS A 35 1.59 5.51 9.37
C CYS A 35 0.35 4.63 9.14
N TYR A 36 -0.13 4.53 7.89
CA TYR A 36 -1.26 3.67 7.57
C TYR A 36 -0.92 2.18 7.75
N VAL A 37 0.27 1.73 7.36
CA VAL A 37 0.67 0.32 7.54
C VAL A 37 0.67 -0.06 9.02
N CYS A 38 1.20 0.79 9.90
CA CYS A 38 1.17 0.58 11.34
C CYS A 38 -0.27 0.51 11.88
N GLU A 39 -1.15 1.42 11.44
CA GLU A 39 -2.56 1.43 11.86
C GLU A 39 -3.31 0.17 11.41
N TYR A 40 -3.13 -0.24 10.16
CA TYR A 40 -3.72 -1.46 9.64
C TYR A 40 -3.20 -2.70 10.36
N TYR A 41 -1.91 -2.74 10.69
CA TYR A 41 -1.31 -3.82 11.46
C TYR A 41 -1.91 -3.92 12.87
N ALA A 42 -2.00 -2.79 13.59
CA ALA A 42 -2.61 -2.75 14.93
C ALA A 42 -4.09 -3.20 14.90
N CYS A 43 -4.85 -2.75 13.91
CA CYS A 43 -6.22 -3.21 13.67
C CYS A 43 -6.29 -4.72 13.42
N LEU A 44 -5.36 -5.26 12.63
CA LEU A 44 -5.30 -6.70 12.33
C LEU A 44 -4.99 -7.54 13.57
N LEU A 45 -4.04 -7.13 14.40
CA LEU A 45 -3.74 -7.83 15.65
C LEU A 45 -4.92 -7.81 16.61
N THR A 46 -5.60 -6.66 16.72
CA THR A 46 -6.85 -6.54 17.49
C THR A 46 -7.90 -7.53 16.99
N ALA A 47 -8.07 -7.65 15.67
CA ALA A 47 -9.00 -8.60 15.08
C ALA A 47 -8.61 -10.05 15.35
N PHE A 48 -7.32 -10.40 15.36
CA PHE A 48 -6.86 -11.75 15.71
C PHE A 48 -7.29 -12.15 17.12
N VAL A 49 -7.19 -11.25 18.08
CA VAL A 49 -7.65 -11.49 19.46
C VAL A 49 -9.17 -11.59 19.51
N GLN A 50 -9.89 -10.64 18.92
CA GLN A 50 -11.36 -10.60 18.93
C GLN A 50 -12.00 -11.85 18.32
N HIS A 51 -11.35 -12.43 17.32
CA HIS A 51 -11.84 -13.63 16.62
C HIS A 51 -11.21 -14.94 17.12
N GLY A 52 -10.46 -14.91 18.22
CA GLY A 52 -9.91 -16.10 18.86
C GLY A 52 -8.78 -16.79 18.08
N ILE A 53 -8.15 -16.08 17.14
CA ILE A 53 -6.94 -16.54 16.45
C ILE A 53 -5.73 -16.49 17.41
N ALA A 54 -5.70 -15.47 18.28
CA ALA A 54 -4.71 -15.31 19.34
C ALA A 54 -5.39 -15.11 20.70
N VAL A 55 -4.69 -15.47 21.79
CA VAL A 55 -5.19 -15.30 23.16
C VAL A 55 -5.12 -13.84 23.61
N ASP A 56 -4.07 -13.13 23.18
CA ASP A 56 -3.80 -11.73 23.48
C ASP A 56 -2.97 -11.10 22.34
N GLU A 57 -2.67 -9.81 22.48
CA GLU A 57 -1.92 -9.04 21.47
C GLU A 57 -0.49 -9.56 21.28
N GLY A 58 0.18 -10.01 22.35
CA GLY A 58 1.52 -10.60 22.27
C GLY A 58 1.52 -11.92 21.49
N GLY A 59 0.49 -12.76 21.67
CA GLY A 59 0.27 -13.95 20.86
C GLY A 59 -0.04 -13.61 19.40
N ALA A 60 -0.78 -12.53 19.14
CA ALA A 60 -1.07 -12.07 17.78
C ALA A 60 0.20 -11.59 17.06
N GLU A 61 1.04 -10.80 17.73
CA GLU A 61 2.34 -10.33 17.21
C GLU A 61 3.30 -11.50 16.96
N ALA A 62 3.31 -12.52 17.83
CA ALA A 62 4.12 -13.72 17.62
C ALA A 62 3.69 -14.52 16.38
N LEU A 63 2.39 -14.53 16.04
CA LEU A 63 1.88 -15.20 14.83
C LEU A 63 2.23 -14.43 13.54
N LEU A 64 2.20 -13.10 13.60
CA LEU A 64 2.52 -12.24 12.47
C LEU A 64 3.33 -11.04 12.95
N PRO A 65 4.66 -11.14 13.00
CA PRO A 65 5.50 -10.02 13.44
C PRO A 65 5.41 -8.82 12.49
N MET A 66 5.54 -7.61 13.03
CA MET A 66 5.49 -6.37 12.24
C MET A 66 6.49 -6.38 11.09
N GLN A 67 7.71 -6.89 11.32
CA GLN A 67 8.71 -7.00 10.26
C GLN A 67 8.22 -7.87 9.09
N ALA A 68 7.63 -9.03 9.38
CA ALA A 68 7.11 -9.92 8.34
C ALA A 68 5.94 -9.27 7.59
N PHE A 69 5.03 -8.61 8.30
CA PHE A 69 3.93 -7.88 7.69
C PHE A 69 4.42 -6.73 6.79
N GLN A 70 5.40 -5.96 7.26
CA GLN A 70 6.03 -4.89 6.49
C GLN A 70 6.69 -5.43 5.22
N GLU A 71 7.43 -6.53 5.30
CA GLU A 71 8.06 -7.15 4.13
C GLU A 71 7.03 -7.63 3.10
N GLN A 72 5.93 -8.24 3.56
CA GLN A 72 4.82 -8.64 2.70
C GLN A 72 4.15 -7.43 2.04
N PHE A 73 3.95 -6.35 2.79
CA PHE A 73 3.36 -5.11 2.29
C PHE A 73 4.22 -4.46 1.20
N GLU A 74 5.54 -4.38 1.40
CA GLU A 74 6.44 -3.78 0.40
C GLU A 74 6.43 -4.54 -0.92
N TRP A 75 6.47 -5.87 -0.87
CA TRP A 75 6.36 -6.70 -2.08
C TRP A 75 5.01 -6.54 -2.75
N ALA A 76 3.92 -6.54 -1.97
CA ALA A 76 2.59 -6.33 -2.51
C ALA A 76 2.46 -4.96 -3.18
N TRP A 77 3.05 -3.91 -2.60
CA TRP A 77 3.08 -2.58 -3.19
C TRP A 77 3.82 -2.56 -4.53
N ILE A 78 5.01 -3.17 -4.59
CA ILE A 78 5.81 -3.24 -5.83
C ILE A 78 5.05 -4.02 -6.91
N ASP A 79 4.46 -5.17 -6.58
CA ASP A 79 3.69 -5.96 -7.53
C ASP A 79 2.45 -5.21 -8.02
N LEU A 80 1.77 -4.51 -7.12
CA LEU A 80 0.65 -3.66 -7.50
C LEU A 80 1.11 -2.51 -8.42
N ALA A 81 2.24 -1.86 -8.13
CA ALA A 81 2.80 -0.80 -8.97
C ALA A 81 3.14 -1.30 -10.38
N ARG A 82 3.64 -2.54 -10.52
CA ARG A 82 3.87 -3.17 -11.83
C ARG A 82 2.58 -3.28 -12.65
N VAL A 83 1.47 -3.65 -12.02
CA VAL A 83 0.15 -3.70 -12.68
C VAL A 83 -0.33 -2.30 -13.04
N MET A 84 -0.24 -1.34 -12.10
CA MET A 84 -0.66 0.05 -12.35
C MET A 84 0.09 0.67 -13.54
N ILE A 85 1.41 0.54 -13.57
CA ILE A 85 2.26 1.14 -14.61
C ILE A 85 2.08 0.39 -15.93
N GLY A 86 2.14 -0.94 -15.90
CA GLY A 86 2.13 -1.77 -17.10
C GLY A 86 0.78 -1.85 -17.81
N ASP A 87 -0.32 -1.77 -17.07
CA ASP A 87 -1.67 -1.91 -17.62
C ASP A 87 -2.46 -0.59 -17.52
N HIS A 88 -2.68 -0.10 -16.30
CA HIS A 88 -3.60 1.02 -16.08
C HIS A 88 -3.08 2.35 -16.64
N TRP A 89 -1.76 2.58 -16.61
CA TRP A 89 -1.14 3.81 -17.10
C TRP A 89 -0.71 3.72 -18.56
N GLY A 90 -0.52 2.51 -19.10
CA GLY A 90 -0.11 2.31 -20.49
C GLY A 90 -1.10 2.88 -21.52
N SER A 91 -2.37 3.03 -21.15
CA SER A 91 -3.44 3.57 -21.99
C SER A 91 -3.96 4.94 -21.53
N LEU A 92 -3.36 5.54 -20.50
CA LEU A 92 -3.90 6.74 -19.85
C LEU A 92 -3.57 8.00 -20.65
N THR A 93 -4.58 8.79 -21.01
CA THR A 93 -4.39 10.13 -21.60
C THR A 93 -4.72 11.24 -20.61
N LYS A 94 -4.27 12.46 -20.90
CA LYS A 94 -4.57 13.65 -20.07
C LYS A 94 -6.07 13.91 -19.99
N GLU A 95 -6.77 13.73 -21.12
CA GLU A 95 -8.22 13.92 -21.23
C GLU A 95 -8.98 12.90 -20.37
N MET A 96 -8.50 11.65 -20.35
CA MET A 96 -9.08 10.61 -19.50
C MET A 96 -8.93 10.93 -18.01
N VAL A 97 -7.78 11.44 -17.60
CA VAL A 97 -7.55 11.87 -16.20
C VAL A 97 -8.47 13.02 -15.83
N ALA A 98 -8.53 14.06 -16.66
CA ALA A 98 -9.41 15.22 -16.43
C ALA A 98 -10.90 14.81 -16.33
N ALA A 99 -11.36 13.90 -17.18
CA ALA A 99 -12.75 13.39 -17.15
C ALA A 99 -13.08 12.54 -15.89
N ARG A 100 -12.05 12.12 -15.15
CA ARG A 100 -12.16 11.29 -13.94
C ARG A 100 -11.85 12.05 -12.65
N GLU A 101 -11.46 13.31 -12.75
CA GLU A 101 -11.15 14.16 -11.59
C GLU A 101 -12.34 14.17 -10.60
N GLY A 102 -12.03 14.10 -9.30
CA GLY A 102 -13.02 14.05 -8.23
C GLY A 102 -13.72 12.69 -8.02
N LYS A 103 -13.56 11.70 -8.92
CA LYS A 103 -14.15 10.35 -8.77
C LYS A 103 -13.23 9.41 -7.98
N MET A 104 -12.91 9.78 -6.74
CA MET A 104 -11.84 9.15 -5.93
C MET A 104 -12.13 7.71 -5.45
N SER A 105 -13.28 7.12 -5.80
CA SER A 105 -13.60 5.73 -5.46
C SER A 105 -12.80 4.74 -6.34
N PHE A 106 -11.89 3.99 -5.74
CA PHE A 106 -10.99 3.01 -6.39
C PHE A 106 -10.07 3.62 -7.46
N ASN A 107 -8.85 3.11 -7.57
CA ASN A 107 -7.84 3.56 -8.54
C ASN A 107 -7.53 5.08 -8.50
N ALA A 108 -7.53 5.70 -7.33
CA ALA A 108 -7.21 7.12 -7.13
C ALA A 108 -5.94 7.58 -7.87
N TYR A 109 -4.91 6.72 -7.91
CA TYR A 109 -3.63 6.93 -8.61
C TYR A 109 -3.75 7.20 -10.12
N ASN A 110 -4.86 6.86 -10.78
CA ASN A 110 -5.08 7.16 -12.21
C ASN A 110 -6.17 8.22 -12.47
N LYS A 111 -6.60 8.91 -11.40
CA LYS A 111 -7.63 9.96 -11.42
C LYS A 111 -7.14 11.27 -10.81
N CYS A 112 -6.13 11.20 -9.95
CA CYS A 112 -5.48 12.35 -9.34
C CYS A 112 -3.97 12.26 -9.53
N LEU A 113 -3.38 13.26 -10.19
CA LEU A 113 -1.94 13.31 -10.43
C LEU A 113 -1.13 13.35 -9.13
N LYS A 114 -1.63 14.01 -8.08
CA LYS A 114 -0.94 14.05 -6.77
C LYS A 114 -0.82 12.66 -6.16
N VAL A 115 -1.90 11.88 -6.19
CA VAL A 115 -1.91 10.49 -5.70
C VAL A 115 -1.03 9.61 -6.58
N GLY A 116 -1.11 9.76 -7.91
CA GLY A 116 -0.24 9.04 -8.83
C GLY A 116 1.25 9.30 -8.57
N TRP A 117 1.61 10.55 -8.30
CA TRP A 117 2.98 10.94 -7.97
C TRP A 117 3.44 10.32 -6.63
N ALA A 118 2.61 10.39 -5.59
CA ALA A 118 2.91 9.74 -4.31
C ALA A 118 3.15 8.23 -4.48
N VAL A 119 2.37 7.56 -5.34
CA VAL A 119 2.59 6.14 -5.66
C VAL A 119 3.95 5.90 -6.30
N VAL A 120 4.39 6.76 -7.21
CA VAL A 120 5.73 6.66 -7.82
C VAL A 120 6.83 6.85 -6.77
N GLU A 121 6.71 7.85 -5.91
CA GLU A 121 7.69 8.14 -4.86
C GLU A 121 7.85 6.97 -3.89
N VAL A 122 6.72 6.43 -3.40
CA VAL A 122 6.71 5.27 -2.48
C VAL A 122 7.29 4.03 -3.16
N THR A 123 6.89 3.77 -4.41
CA THR A 123 7.41 2.64 -5.20
C THR A 123 8.93 2.73 -5.37
N ASN A 124 9.43 3.91 -5.76
CA ASN A 124 10.86 4.15 -5.93
C ASN A 124 11.64 3.97 -4.61
N ALA A 125 11.08 4.43 -3.48
CA ALA A 125 11.70 4.23 -2.18
C ALA A 125 11.82 2.75 -1.80
N TYR A 126 10.78 1.95 -2.01
CA TYR A 126 10.83 0.51 -1.73
C TYR A 126 11.80 -0.24 -2.66
N LEU A 127 11.83 0.09 -3.95
CA LEU A 127 12.82 -0.50 -4.88
C LEU A 127 14.25 -0.22 -4.43
N ARG A 128 14.58 1.03 -4.08
CA ARG A 128 15.92 1.41 -3.61
C ARG A 128 16.33 0.68 -2.32
N ARG A 129 15.42 0.50 -1.37
CA ARG A 129 15.70 -0.28 -0.15
C ARG A 129 16.10 -1.72 -0.51
N ARG A 130 15.41 -2.34 -1.47
CA ARG A 130 15.66 -3.72 -1.89
C ARG A 130 16.97 -3.86 -2.66
N GLU A 131 17.32 -2.90 -3.51
CA GLU A 131 18.62 -2.84 -4.18
C GLU A 131 19.77 -2.76 -3.16
N ALA A 132 19.61 -1.92 -2.12
CA ALA A 132 20.59 -1.79 -1.06
C ALA A 132 20.77 -3.10 -0.26
N THR A 133 19.68 -3.80 0.07
CA THR A 133 19.74 -5.11 0.72
C THR A 133 20.50 -6.13 -0.12
N THR A 134 20.24 -6.17 -1.44
CA THR A 134 20.87 -7.13 -2.37
C THR A 134 22.37 -6.92 -2.51
N THR A 135 22.86 -5.68 -2.37
CA THR A 135 24.29 -5.34 -2.50
C THR A 135 25.11 -5.72 -1.25
N THR A 136 24.44 -6.02 -0.13
CA THR A 136 25.08 -6.25 1.18
C THR A 136 25.21 -7.74 1.54
N THR A 137 24.61 -8.63 0.75
CA THR A 137 24.68 -10.10 0.86
C THR A 137 25.59 -10.70 -0.21
#